data_AF-A0A229HJ89-F1
#
_entry.id   AF-A0A229HJ89-F1
#
_cell.length_a   1.000
_cell.length_b   1.000
_cell.length_c   1.000
_cell.angle_alpha   90.00
_cell.angle_beta   90.00
_cell.angle_gamma   90.00
#
_symmetry.space_group_name_H-M   'P 1'
#
loop_
_entity.id
_entity.type
_entity.pdbx_description
1 polymer ?
#
loop_
_entity_poly.entity_id
_entity_poly.type
_entity_poly.pdbx_seq_one_letter_code
_entity_poly.pdbx_strand_id
1 'polypeptide(L)'
;MIEIDPQHLADRYMAQWTVPDAAGRRAAIERLWAEDGTHILQPPAEIREIAAELGFDHTTLEAQGYDAIETRVARSYERFVEKKGFTFRARADAVRLHGLVKFGWEAVSAETDDVVGGGLEILVLDHDGRIKADYMFPGA
;
A
#
# COMPACT_ATOMS: atom_id res chain seq x y z
N MET A 1 -16.91 17.24 -7.30
CA MET A 1 -16.25 16.07 -6.68
C MET A 1 -15.67 15.28 -7.82
N ILE A 2 -14.36 15.01 -7.83
CA ILE A 2 -13.74 14.26 -8.92
C ILE A 2 -14.33 12.84 -8.92
N GLU A 3 -14.82 12.43 -10.09
CA GLU A 3 -15.27 11.06 -10.32
C GLU A 3 -14.02 10.17 -10.35
N ILE A 4 -13.99 9.19 -9.45
CA ILE A 4 -12.87 8.25 -9.30
C ILE A 4 -13.51 6.89 -9.29
N ASP A 5 -13.13 6.07 -10.26
CA ASP A 5 -13.41 4.64 -10.23
C ASP A 5 -12.54 3.99 -9.14
N PRO A 6 -13.14 3.41 -8.09
CA PRO A 6 -12.37 2.83 -6.98
C PRO A 6 -11.49 1.66 -7.41
N GLN A 7 -11.94 0.84 -8.36
CA GLN A 7 -11.18 -0.31 -8.81
C GLN A 7 -9.98 0.12 -9.62
N HIS A 8 -10.17 1.09 -10.53
CA HIS A 8 -9.06 1.65 -11.28
C HIS A 8 -8.01 2.32 -10.37
N LEU A 9 -8.45 2.98 -9.30
CA LEU A 9 -7.53 3.53 -8.29
C LEU A 9 -6.77 2.41 -7.55
N ALA A 10 -7.48 1.37 -7.10
CA ALA A 10 -6.87 0.23 -6.40
C ALA A 10 -5.82 -0.48 -7.27
N ASP A 11 -6.13 -0.71 -8.55
CA ASP A 11 -5.21 -1.33 -9.50
C ASP A 11 -3.94 -0.49 -9.69
N ARG A 12 -4.10 0.84 -9.82
CA ARG A 12 -2.95 1.76 -9.93
C ARG A 12 -2.14 1.84 -8.64
N TYR A 13 -2.81 1.82 -7.49
CA TYR A 13 -2.14 1.78 -6.19
C TYR A 13 -1.30 0.50 -6.06
N MET A 14 -1.85 -0.67 -6.39
CA MET A 14 -1.10 -1.92 -6.33
C MET A 14 0.06 -1.97 -7.33
N ALA A 15 -0.12 -1.39 -8.52
CA ALA A 15 0.95 -1.29 -9.52
C ALA A 15 2.16 -0.47 -9.06
N GLN A 16 2.00 0.51 -8.14
CA GLN A 16 3.15 1.30 -7.66
C GLN A 16 4.23 0.41 -6.99
N TRP A 17 3.80 -0.69 -6.38
CA TRP A 17 4.65 -1.62 -5.62
C TRP A 17 5.49 -2.54 -6.51
N THR A 18 5.21 -2.57 -7.82
CA THR A 18 5.90 -3.44 -8.79
C THR A 18 6.76 -2.66 -9.80
N VAL A 19 6.81 -1.32 -9.70
CA VAL A 19 7.61 -0.48 -10.60
C VAL A 19 9.11 -0.70 -10.34
N PRO A 20 9.92 -1.13 -11.33
CA PRO A 20 11.31 -1.46 -11.11
C PRO A 20 12.21 -0.22 -10.97
N ASP A 21 12.05 0.75 -11.86
CA ASP A 21 12.94 1.90 -11.97
C ASP A 21 12.55 3.05 -11.03
N ALA A 22 13.54 3.78 -10.54
CA ALA A 22 13.33 4.84 -9.55
C ALA A 22 12.50 6.01 -10.10
N ALA A 23 12.78 6.45 -11.33
CA ALA A 23 12.07 7.58 -11.93
C ALA A 23 10.57 7.27 -12.17
N GLY A 24 10.28 6.08 -12.69
CA GLY A 24 8.92 5.57 -12.88
C GLY A 24 8.19 5.40 -11.56
N ARG A 25 8.87 4.90 -10.51
CA ARG A 25 8.31 4.77 -9.16
C ARG A 25 7.97 6.13 -8.59
N ARG A 26 8.87 7.11 -8.68
CA ARG A 26 8.62 8.49 -8.25
C ARG A 26 7.40 9.09 -8.97
N ALA A 27 7.35 8.96 -10.28
CA ALA A 27 6.22 9.46 -11.08
C ALA A 27 4.90 8.75 -10.74
N ALA A 28 4.93 7.44 -10.42
CA ALA A 28 3.75 6.72 -9.96
C ALA A 28 3.26 7.28 -8.61
N ILE A 29 4.17 7.51 -7.67
CA ILE A 29 3.87 8.05 -6.34
C ILE A 29 3.29 9.46 -6.44
N GLU A 30 3.92 10.40 -7.16
CA GLU A 30 3.43 11.78 -7.29
C GLU A 30 2.06 11.89 -7.98
N ARG A 31 1.70 10.90 -8.80
CA ARG A 31 0.37 10.80 -9.45
C ARG A 31 -0.72 10.20 -8.56
N LEU A 32 -0.35 9.54 -7.47
CA LEU A 32 -1.29 8.87 -6.57
C LEU A 32 -1.43 9.61 -5.25
N TRP A 33 -0.34 10.13 -4.70
CA TRP A 33 -0.27 10.65 -3.35
C TRP A 33 -0.33 12.17 -3.30
N ALA A 34 -0.89 12.70 -2.22
CA ALA A 34 -0.65 14.09 -1.82
C ALA A 34 0.82 14.24 -1.38
N GLU A 35 1.37 15.45 -1.48
CA GLU A 35 2.78 15.73 -1.18
C GLU A 35 3.18 15.34 0.26
N ASP A 36 2.26 15.53 1.20
CA ASP A 36 2.39 15.16 2.61
C ASP A 36 1.57 13.91 2.98
N GLY A 37 1.24 13.08 1.98
CA GLY A 37 0.53 11.83 2.17
C GLY A 37 1.27 10.89 3.12
N THR A 38 0.54 10.05 3.86
CA THR A 38 1.13 9.14 4.85
C THR A 38 0.68 7.70 4.62
N HIS A 39 1.64 6.79 4.46
CA HIS A 39 1.41 5.34 4.50
C HIS A 39 1.54 4.87 5.95
N ILE A 40 0.47 4.27 6.48
CA ILE A 40 0.35 3.81 7.86
C ILE A 40 0.11 2.32 7.81
N LEU A 41 1.09 1.55 8.29
CA LEU A 41 1.06 0.11 8.28
C LEU A 41 0.78 -0.42 9.69
N GLN A 42 -0.23 -1.28 9.80
CA GLN A 42 -0.39 -2.13 10.98
C GLN A 42 0.83 -3.05 11.07
N PRO A 43 1.65 -2.96 12.14
CA PRO A 43 2.88 -3.73 12.23
C PRO A 43 2.57 -5.23 12.21
N PRO A 44 3.45 -6.08 11.64
CA PRO A 44 3.30 -7.53 11.69
C PRO A 44 3.14 -8.06 13.11
N ALA A 45 2.53 -9.25 13.25
CA ALA A 45 2.24 -9.85 14.55
C ALA A 45 3.48 -9.94 15.44
N GLU A 46 4.63 -10.31 14.87
CA GLU A 46 5.89 -10.44 15.59
C GLU A 46 6.35 -9.11 16.20
N ILE A 47 6.17 -7.98 15.50
CA ILE A 47 6.52 -6.66 16.03
C ILE A 47 5.55 -6.26 17.16
N ARG A 48 4.26 -6.57 16.99
CA ARG A 48 3.25 -6.25 18.00
C ARG A 48 3.45 -7.06 19.29
N GLU A 49 3.81 -8.34 19.17
CA GLU A 49 4.10 -9.22 20.30
C GLU A 49 5.31 -8.72 21.10
N ILE A 50 6.43 -8.41 20.42
CA ILE A 50 7.62 -7.84 21.07
C ILE A 50 7.29 -6.51 21.77
N ALA A 51 6.51 -5.64 21.12
CA ALA A 51 6.12 -4.37 21.71
C ALA A 51 5.27 -4.55 22.98
N ALA A 52 4.34 -5.51 22.96
CA ALA A 52 3.50 -5.83 24.11
C ALA A 52 4.32 -6.37 25.29
N GLU A 53 5.31 -7.23 25.05
CA GLU A 53 6.22 -7.73 26.09
C GLU A 53 7.02 -6.59 26.76
N LEU A 54 7.32 -5.54 26.01
CA LEU A 54 8.01 -4.35 26.49
C LEU A 54 7.06 -3.31 27.12
N GLY A 55 5.76 -3.58 27.18
CA GLY A 55 4.75 -2.71 27.79
C GLY A 55 4.27 -1.55 26.91
N PHE A 56 4.42 -1.64 25.58
CA PHE A 56 3.86 -0.67 24.65
C PHE A 56 2.47 -1.11 24.16
N ASP A 57 1.47 -0.27 24.36
CA ASP A 57 0.07 -0.57 24.01
C ASP A 57 -0.21 -0.50 22.50
N HIS A 58 0.53 0.33 21.75
CA HIS A 58 0.30 0.55 20.32
C HIS A 58 1.61 0.72 19.55
N THR A 59 1.71 0.07 18.41
CA THR A 59 2.75 0.32 17.41
C THR A 59 2.10 0.60 16.06
N THR A 60 2.50 1.70 15.41
CA THR A 60 2.25 2.00 14.00
C THR A 60 3.58 2.20 13.31
N LEU A 61 3.70 1.74 12.06
CA LEU A 61 4.84 2.06 11.21
C LEU A 61 4.37 3.02 10.13
N GLU A 62 5.07 4.14 10.00
CA GLU A 62 4.62 5.26 9.15
C GLU A 62 5.72 5.71 8.19
N ALA A 63 5.31 6.08 6.98
CA ALA A 63 6.14 6.75 5.99
C ALA A 63 5.37 7.95 5.43
N GLN A 64 5.86 9.16 5.71
CA GLN A 64 5.22 10.41 5.32
C GLN A 64 5.99 11.15 4.23
N GLY A 65 5.26 11.63 3.23
CA GLY A 65 5.78 12.37 2.10
C GLY A 65 6.44 11.48 1.05
N TYR A 66 6.61 12.04 -0.14
CA TYR A 66 7.03 11.27 -1.32
C TYR A 66 8.34 10.49 -1.09
N ASP A 67 9.34 11.07 -0.43
CA ASP A 67 10.65 10.42 -0.25
C ASP A 67 10.58 9.20 0.69
N ALA A 68 9.81 9.29 1.77
CA ALA A 68 9.63 8.18 2.70
C ALA A 68 8.78 7.07 2.06
N ILE A 69 7.73 7.45 1.34
CA ILE A 69 6.88 6.51 0.60
C ILE A 69 7.69 5.82 -0.50
N GLU A 70 8.50 6.55 -1.26
CA GLU A 70 9.38 5.98 -2.28
C GLU A 70 10.36 4.97 -1.68
N THR A 71 10.97 5.32 -0.54
CA THR A 71 11.86 4.40 0.19
C THR A 71 11.10 3.12 0.60
N ARG A 72 9.88 3.26 1.15
CA ARG A 72 9.04 2.13 1.56
C ARG A 72 8.64 1.24 0.38
N VAL A 73 8.26 1.83 -0.75
CA VAL A 73 7.89 1.13 -1.98
C VAL A 73 9.10 0.40 -2.56
N ALA A 74 10.25 1.08 -2.68
CA ALA A 74 11.50 0.48 -3.19
C ALA A 74 11.95 -0.73 -2.34
N ARG A 75 11.94 -0.60 -1.01
CA ARG A 75 12.30 -1.71 -0.10
C ARG A 75 11.34 -2.90 -0.23
N SER A 76 10.05 -2.63 -0.45
CA SER A 76 9.05 -3.67 -0.72
C SER A 76 9.35 -4.40 -2.03
N TYR A 77 9.60 -3.63 -3.10
CA TYR A 77 9.93 -4.14 -4.41
C TYR A 77 11.16 -5.06 -4.37
N GLU A 78 12.28 -4.58 -3.81
CA GLU A 78 13.51 -5.36 -3.67
C GLU A 78 13.27 -6.69 -2.92
N ARG A 79 12.47 -6.65 -1.84
CA ARG A 79 12.28 -7.81 -0.98
C ARG A 79 11.33 -8.85 -1.55
N PHE A 80 10.25 -8.43 -2.20
CA PHE A 80 9.17 -9.34 -2.60
C PHE A 80 9.12 -9.54 -4.10
N VAL A 81 9.32 -8.50 -4.90
CA VAL A 81 9.26 -8.62 -6.37
C VAL A 81 10.57 -9.17 -6.90
N GLU A 82 11.67 -8.45 -6.66
CA GLU A 82 12.98 -8.82 -7.21
C GLU A 82 13.50 -10.13 -6.60
N LYS A 83 13.50 -10.26 -5.27
CA LYS A 83 14.11 -11.41 -4.58
C LYS A 83 13.23 -12.65 -4.49
N LYS A 84 11.90 -12.50 -4.53
CA LYS A 84 10.97 -13.64 -4.37
C LYS A 84 10.11 -13.92 -5.61
N GLY A 85 10.21 -13.10 -6.65
CA GLY A 85 9.41 -13.29 -7.87
C GLY A 85 7.92 -13.11 -7.61
N PHE A 86 7.53 -12.26 -6.65
CA PHE A 86 6.12 -11.96 -6.39
C PHE A 86 5.65 -10.76 -7.23
N THR A 87 4.35 -10.69 -7.46
CA THR A 87 3.65 -9.50 -7.91
C THR A 87 2.52 -9.19 -6.93
N PHE A 88 1.89 -8.03 -7.09
CA PHE A 88 0.76 -7.63 -6.27
C PHE A 88 -0.42 -7.22 -7.13
N ARG A 89 -1.64 -7.56 -6.71
CA ARG A 89 -2.88 -7.16 -7.39
C ARG A 89 -3.95 -6.75 -6.40
N ALA A 90 -4.81 -5.83 -6.81
CA ALA A 90 -6.04 -5.54 -6.07
C ALA A 90 -7.05 -6.67 -6.35
N ARG A 91 -7.87 -6.97 -5.35
CA ARG A 91 -9.07 -7.78 -5.55
C ARG A 91 -10.13 -6.94 -6.24
N ALA A 92 -11.07 -7.61 -6.91
CA ALA A 92 -12.21 -6.98 -7.58
C ALA A 92 -13.34 -6.59 -6.59
N ASP A 93 -12.96 -5.95 -5.49
CA ASP A 93 -13.84 -5.60 -4.36
C ASP A 93 -13.69 -4.14 -3.93
N ALA A 94 -13.05 -3.31 -4.76
CA ALA A 94 -12.82 -1.92 -4.43
C ALA A 94 -14.12 -1.13 -4.37
N VAL A 95 -14.35 -0.46 -3.23
CA VAL A 95 -15.53 0.38 -2.98
C VAL A 95 -15.11 1.75 -2.51
N ARG A 96 -15.88 2.77 -2.91
CA ARG A 96 -15.68 4.16 -2.49
C ARG A 96 -16.89 4.68 -1.72
N LEU A 97 -16.61 5.38 -0.62
CA LEU A 97 -17.58 6.19 0.11
C LEU A 97 -16.98 7.58 0.36
N HIS A 98 -17.44 8.59 -0.38
CA HIS A 98 -16.87 9.94 -0.37
C HIS A 98 -15.35 9.94 -0.65
N GLY A 99 -14.55 10.43 0.29
CA GLY A 99 -13.09 10.44 0.20
C GLY A 99 -12.44 9.11 0.62
N LEU A 100 -13.19 8.11 1.07
CA LEU A 100 -12.65 6.82 1.50
C LEU A 100 -12.75 5.79 0.40
N VAL A 101 -11.69 5.02 0.20
CA VAL A 101 -11.66 3.84 -0.68
C VAL A 101 -11.17 2.64 0.12
N LYS A 102 -11.82 1.50 -0.04
CA LYS A 102 -11.47 0.24 0.63
C LYS A 102 -11.38 -0.86 -0.41
N PHE A 103 -10.34 -1.69 -0.35
CA PHE A 103 -10.19 -2.89 -1.20
C PHE A 103 -9.26 -3.91 -0.54
N GLY A 104 -9.44 -5.18 -0.91
CA GLY A 104 -8.48 -6.23 -0.58
C GLY A 104 -7.34 -6.29 -1.60
N TRP A 105 -6.17 -6.77 -1.19
CA TRP A 105 -5.03 -6.99 -2.08
C TRP A 105 -4.39 -8.35 -1.86
N GLU A 106 -3.68 -8.83 -2.87
CA GLU A 106 -3.00 -10.13 -2.87
C GLU A 106 -1.54 -9.96 -3.27
N ALA A 107 -0.66 -10.67 -2.58
CA ALA A 107 0.67 -11.02 -3.07
C ALA A 107 0.58 -12.36 -3.79
N VAL A 108 1.10 -12.41 -5.01
CA VAL A 108 0.93 -13.53 -5.92
C VAL A 108 2.29 -13.96 -6.46
N SER A 109 2.54 -15.26 -6.57
CA SER A 109 3.69 -15.80 -7.28
C SER A 109 3.61 -15.43 -8.76
N ALA A 110 4.61 -14.75 -9.32
CA ALA A 110 4.61 -14.41 -10.74
C ALA A 110 4.81 -15.63 -11.65
N GLU A 111 5.35 -16.73 -11.10
CA GLU A 111 5.58 -17.98 -11.84
C GLU A 111 4.32 -18.86 -11.88
N THR A 112 3.64 -19.00 -10.74
CA THR A 112 2.57 -20.00 -10.55
C THR A 112 1.17 -19.41 -10.42
N ASP A 113 1.04 -18.09 -10.27
CA ASP A 113 -0.20 -17.37 -9.95
C ASP A 113 -0.81 -17.76 -8.58
N ASP A 114 -0.06 -18.47 -7.74
CA ASP A 114 -0.51 -18.82 -6.38
C ASP A 114 -0.54 -17.59 -5.47
N VAL A 115 -1.63 -17.45 -4.71
CA VAL A 115 -1.76 -16.43 -3.66
C VAL A 115 -0.90 -16.84 -2.46
N VAL A 116 0.11 -16.01 -2.15
CA VAL A 116 1.08 -16.25 -1.06
C VAL A 116 0.88 -15.32 0.13
N GLY A 117 -0.03 -14.36 0.01
CA GLY A 117 -0.37 -13.41 1.07
C GLY A 117 -1.36 -12.36 0.56
N GLY A 118 -1.69 -11.42 1.43
CA GLY A 118 -2.62 -10.34 1.09
C GLY A 118 -2.98 -9.51 2.30
N GLY A 119 -4.01 -8.69 2.16
CA GLY A 119 -4.56 -7.91 3.25
C GLY A 119 -5.62 -6.94 2.77
N LEU A 120 -5.83 -5.89 3.57
CA LEU A 120 -6.80 -4.82 3.31
C LEU A 120 -6.09 -3.47 3.24
N GLU A 121 -6.55 -2.62 2.32
CA GLU A 121 -6.21 -1.20 2.27
C GLU A 121 -7.43 -0.32 2.55
N ILE A 122 -7.18 0.80 3.23
CA ILE A 122 -8.13 1.90 3.37
C ILE A 122 -7.42 3.20 3.00
N LEU A 123 -7.78 3.76 1.85
CA LEU A 123 -7.25 5.03 1.36
C LEU A 123 -8.19 6.18 1.72
N VAL A 124 -7.61 7.25 2.26
CA VAL A 124 -8.25 8.56 2.45
C VAL A 124 -7.75 9.48 1.35
N LEU A 125 -8.68 9.99 0.54
CA LEU A 125 -8.41 10.89 -0.56
C LEU A 125 -8.70 12.35 -0.17
N ASP A 126 -7.87 13.25 -0.67
CA ASP A 126 -8.13 14.68 -0.62
C ASP A 126 -9.14 15.13 -1.69
N HIS A 127 -9.37 16.44 -1.78
CA HIS A 127 -10.32 17.04 -2.71
C HIS A 127 -9.91 16.90 -4.19
N ASP A 128 -8.62 16.68 -4.46
CA ASP A 128 -8.04 16.44 -5.78
C ASP A 128 -7.99 14.94 -6.13
N GLY A 129 -8.47 14.08 -5.23
CA GLY A 129 -8.48 12.64 -5.42
C GLY A 129 -7.14 11.97 -5.16
N ARG A 130 -6.18 12.67 -4.53
CA ARG A 130 -4.89 12.11 -4.16
C ARG A 130 -4.93 11.48 -2.77
N ILE A 131 -4.12 10.44 -2.56
CA ILE A 131 -4.03 9.72 -1.30
C ILE A 131 -3.37 10.61 -0.25
N LYS A 132 -4.15 11.02 0.74
CA LYS A 132 -3.71 11.79 1.90
C LYS A 132 -3.27 10.88 3.04
N ALA A 133 -3.96 9.76 3.22
CA ALA A 133 -3.57 8.73 4.17
C ALA A 133 -3.94 7.36 3.60
N ASP A 134 -3.16 6.36 3.98
CA ASP A 134 -3.33 4.98 3.60
C ASP A 134 -3.14 4.12 4.85
N TYR A 135 -4.13 3.31 5.17
CA TYR A 135 -4.11 2.39 6.30
C TYR A 135 -4.06 0.96 5.77
N MET A 136 -2.90 0.34 5.91
CA MET A 136 -2.61 -1.01 5.46
C MET A 136 -2.73 -2.01 6.60
N PHE A 137 -3.50 -3.07 6.36
CA PHE A 137 -3.70 -4.20 7.27
C PHE A 137 -3.22 -5.50 6.60
N PRO A 138 -1.94 -5.85 6.70
CA PRO A 138 -1.43 -7.11 6.17
C PRO A 138 -2.05 -8.32 6.89
N GLY A 139 -2.48 -9.33 6.13
CA GLY A 139 -3.06 -10.57 6.65
C GLY A 139 -4.53 -10.50 7.07
N ALA A 140 -5.21 -9.37 6.83
CA ALA A 140 -6.64 -9.18 7.10
C ALA A 140 -7.58 -9.85 6.10
#